data_AF-A0A1X7TP48-F1
#
_entry.id   AF-A0A1X7TP48-F1
#
_cell.length_a   1.000
_cell.length_b   1.000
_cell.length_c   1.000
_cell.angle_alpha   90.00
_cell.angle_beta   90.00
_cell.angle_gamma   90.00
#
_symmetry.space_group_name_H-M   'P 1'
#
loop_
_entity.id
_entity.type
_entity.pdbx_description
1 polymer ?
#
loop_
_entity_poly.entity_id
_entity_poly.type
_entity_poly.pdbx_seq_one_letter_code
_entity_poly.pdbx_strand_id
1 'polypeptide(L)'
;AGNPDLVTPFGTGPVTSSVSLKTPASEYNVHDTFRYGFKSAKSDLTPSHPLEASEANFAANREAFVMQSLRNSQGLHAPLRLEMERKMASKVMTYMYRKSCLF
;
A
#
# COMPACT_ATOMS: atom_id res chain seq x y z
N ALA A 1 -24.34 11.65 -15.18
CA ALA A 1 -23.01 12.28 -15.18
C ALA A 1 -22.44 12.10 -13.79
N GLY A 2 -21.24 11.52 -13.69
CA GLY A 2 -20.73 10.78 -12.53
C GLY A 2 -20.70 11.54 -11.20
N ASN A 3 -21.00 10.80 -10.13
CA ASN A 3 -20.80 11.25 -8.76
C ASN A 3 -19.30 11.45 -8.52
N PRO A 4 -18.84 12.58 -7.97
CA PRO A 4 -17.45 12.73 -7.55
C PRO A 4 -17.22 11.80 -6.36
N ASP A 5 -16.37 10.81 -6.61
CA ASP A 5 -16.07 9.71 -5.71
C ASP A 5 -15.78 10.15 -4.27
N LEU A 6 -16.57 9.56 -3.39
CA LEU A 6 -16.33 9.29 -1.99
C LEU A 6 -14.83 9.13 -1.65
N VAL A 7 -14.16 10.20 -1.19
CA VAL A 7 -12.89 10.07 -0.46
C VAL A 7 -13.21 9.72 0.99
N THR A 8 -13.57 8.46 1.22
CA THR A 8 -13.42 7.84 2.54
C THR A 8 -12.02 7.23 2.60
N PRO A 9 -11.13 7.65 3.51
CA PRO A 9 -9.78 7.06 3.64
C PRO A 9 -9.77 5.69 4.30
N PHE A 10 -10.89 4.99 4.34
CA PHE A 10 -10.96 3.63 4.84
C PHE A 10 -11.82 2.83 3.88
N GLY A 11 -11.20 1.88 3.18
CA GLY A 11 -11.88 1.00 2.25
C GLY A 11 -12.88 0.12 2.99
N THR A 12 -14.13 0.55 3.06
CA THR A 12 -15.26 -0.31 3.34
C THR A 12 -15.62 -1.08 2.07
N GLY A 13 -14.82 -2.10 1.76
CA GLY A 13 -15.31 -3.26 1.03
C GLY A 13 -16.17 -4.11 1.99
N PRO A 14 -17.12 -4.91 1.48
CA PRO A 14 -17.95 -5.75 2.33
C PRO A 14 -17.06 -6.75 3.09
N VAL A 15 -17.03 -6.65 4.42
CA VAL A 15 -16.45 -7.66 5.33
C VAL A 15 -17.40 -8.85 5.43
N THR A 16 -17.57 -9.56 4.31
CA THR A 16 -18.17 -10.89 4.32
C THR A 16 -17.13 -11.83 3.73
N SER A 17 -16.13 -12.16 4.53
CA SER A 17 -15.26 -13.31 4.25
C SER A 17 -15.54 -14.37 5.30
N SER A 18 -16.56 -15.19 5.04
CA SER A 18 -16.40 -16.60 5.39
C SER A 18 -15.15 -17.05 4.67
N VAL A 19 -14.05 -17.18 5.43
CA VAL A 19 -12.72 -17.48 4.90
C VAL A 19 -12.76 -18.90 4.33
N SER A 20 -13.16 -19.01 3.06
CA SER A 20 -12.92 -20.19 2.26
C SER A 20 -11.42 -20.17 1.98
N LEU A 21 -10.70 -20.93 2.80
CA LEU A 21 -9.30 -21.25 2.58
C LEU A 21 -9.21 -21.71 1.12
N LYS A 22 -8.54 -20.92 0.26
CA LYS A 22 -8.16 -21.37 -1.10
C LYS A 22 -7.02 -22.37 -0.96
N THR A 23 -7.31 -23.45 -0.25
CA THR A 23 -6.53 -24.67 -0.20
C THR A 23 -6.83 -25.39 -1.52
N PRO A 24 -5.85 -26.07 -2.15
CA PRO A 24 -6.16 -27.15 -3.07
C PRO A 24 -6.83 -28.25 -2.26
N ALA A 25 -8.12 -28.04 -1.94
CA ALA A 25 -8.92 -28.94 -1.15
C ALA A 25 -9.21 -30.14 -2.05
N SER A 26 -8.71 -31.30 -1.64
CA SER A 26 -9.33 -32.54 -2.08
C SER A 26 -10.78 -32.57 -1.58
N GLU A 27 -11.59 -33.48 -2.12
CA GLU A 27 -13.00 -33.69 -1.78
C GLU A 27 -13.31 -33.72 -0.26
N TYR A 28 -12.30 -33.95 0.57
CA TYR A 28 -12.37 -34.04 2.03
C TYR A 28 -11.85 -32.81 2.81
N ASN A 29 -11.64 -31.65 2.17
CA ASN A 29 -11.08 -30.45 2.81
C ASN A 29 -9.71 -30.68 3.50
N VAL A 30 -8.98 -31.71 3.08
CA VAL A 30 -7.63 -31.99 3.56
C VAL A 30 -6.63 -31.27 2.66
N HIS A 31 -5.72 -30.52 3.26
CA HIS A 31 -4.61 -29.90 2.56
C HIS A 31 -3.54 -30.95 2.18
N ASP A 32 -3.19 -31.04 0.89
CA ASP A 32 -2.11 -31.91 0.41
C ASP A 32 -0.73 -31.30 0.74
N THR A 33 -0.17 -31.67 1.89
CA THR A 33 1.12 -31.17 2.38
C THR A 33 2.32 -31.72 1.61
N PHE A 34 2.20 -32.89 0.97
CA PHE A 34 3.32 -33.50 0.22
C PHE A 34 3.57 -32.79 -1.10
N ARG A 35 2.51 -32.29 -1.74
CA ARG A 35 2.61 -31.63 -3.04
C ARG A 35 2.81 -30.12 -2.93
N TYR A 36 2.28 -29.50 -1.87
CA TYR A 36 2.29 -28.04 -1.68
C TYR A 36 3.13 -27.55 -0.49
N GLY A 37 3.74 -28.45 0.28
CA GLY A 37 4.59 -28.13 1.44
C GLY A 37 3.81 -27.79 2.72
N PHE A 38 4.51 -27.67 3.85
CA PHE A 38 3.93 -27.22 5.12
C PHE A 38 3.65 -25.73 5.08
N LYS A 39 2.39 -25.33 5.20
CA LYS A 39 2.01 -23.92 5.33
C LYS A 39 2.12 -23.42 6.76
N SER A 40 2.68 -22.22 6.93
CA SER A 40 2.72 -21.54 8.22
C SER A 40 1.33 -20.98 8.51
N ALA A 41 0.70 -21.39 9.61
CA ALA A 41 -0.59 -20.85 10.04
C ALA A 41 -0.59 -19.31 10.13
N LYS A 42 0.57 -18.70 10.39
CA LYS A 42 0.73 -17.24 10.49
C LYS A 42 0.67 -16.51 9.15
N SER A 43 0.97 -17.16 8.01
CA SER A 43 0.94 -16.52 6.69
C SER A 43 -0.44 -16.61 6.01
N ASP A 44 -1.25 -17.61 6.39
CA ASP A 44 -2.58 -17.84 5.82
C ASP A 44 -3.70 -17.18 6.65
N LEU A 45 -3.40 -16.77 7.89
CA LEU A 45 -4.25 -15.87 8.67
C LEU A 45 -4.11 -14.48 8.05
N THR A 46 -5.15 -14.06 7.34
CA THR A 46 -5.38 -12.68 6.92
C THR A 46 -5.01 -11.70 8.04
N PRO A 47 -4.60 -10.45 7.74
CA PRO A 47 -4.38 -9.44 8.77
C PRO A 47 -5.57 -9.47 9.74
N SER A 48 -5.32 -9.84 10.99
CA SER A 48 -6.39 -10.11 11.96
C SER A 48 -7.17 -8.83 12.25
N HIS A 49 -6.55 -7.69 11.97
CA HIS A 49 -7.09 -6.38 12.21
C HIS A 49 -7.10 -5.56 10.92
N PRO A 50 -8.20 -4.86 10.60
CA PRO A 50 -8.31 -4.07 9.38
C PRO A 50 -7.30 -2.90 9.32
N LEU A 51 -6.71 -2.48 10.45
CA LEU A 51 -5.61 -1.50 10.44
C LEU A 51 -4.24 -2.12 10.11
N GLU A 52 -4.03 -3.42 10.28
CA GLU A 52 -2.70 -4.03 10.13
C GLU A 52 -2.17 -3.87 8.70
N ALA A 53 -3.05 -3.99 7.70
CA ALA A 53 -2.73 -3.70 6.30
C ALA A 53 -2.45 -2.20 6.03
N SER A 54 -3.09 -1.31 6.80
CA SER A 54 -2.91 0.14 6.67
C SER A 54 -1.64 0.63 7.36
N GLU A 55 -1.26 0.02 8.48
CA GLU A 55 -0.05 0.35 9.24
C GLU A 55 1.21 -0.07 8.48
N ALA A 56 1.17 -1.23 7.81
CA ALA A 56 2.24 -1.65 6.91
C ALA A 56 2.53 -0.62 5.78
N ASN A 57 1.52 0.16 5.37
CA ASN A 57 1.61 1.15 4.30
C ASN A 57 1.43 2.60 4.78
N PHE A 58 1.60 2.86 6.08
CA PHE A 58 1.24 4.13 6.70
C PHE A 58 1.93 5.34 6.04
N ALA A 59 3.22 5.23 5.77
CA ALA A 59 3.99 6.32 5.17
C ALA A 59 3.49 6.69 3.77
N ALA A 60 3.29 5.69 2.89
CA ALA A 60 2.81 5.92 1.53
C ALA A 60 1.37 6.48 1.52
N ASN A 61 0.51 5.93 2.38
CA ASN A 61 -0.88 6.40 2.51
C ASN A 61 -0.96 7.82 3.04
N ARG A 62 -0.10 8.18 4.00
CA ARG A 62 0.00 9.55 4.53
C ARG A 62 0.44 10.53 3.45
N GLU A 63 1.46 10.19 2.67
CA GLU A 63 1.94 11.03 1.57
C GLU A 63 0.85 11.25 0.51
N ALA A 64 0.15 10.19 0.11
CA ALA A 64 -0.96 10.26 -0.84
C ALA A 64 -2.10 11.17 -0.32
N PHE A 65 -2.47 11.02 0.95
CA PHE A 65 -3.48 11.87 1.59
C PHE A 65 -3.07 13.35 1.62
N VAL A 66 -1.82 13.65 1.98
CA VAL A 66 -1.31 15.02 2.00
C VAL A 66 -1.34 15.64 0.61
N MET A 67 -0.89 14.91 -0.42
CA MET A 67 -0.92 15.39 -1.80
C MET A 67 -2.36 15.67 -2.29
N GLN A 68 -3.32 14.83 -1.90
CA GLN A 68 -4.72 15.04 -2.21
C GLN A 68 -5.29 16.26 -1.48
N SER A 69 -4.94 16.46 -0.21
CA SER A 69 -5.36 17.62 0.58
C SER A 69 -4.83 18.94 -0.01
N LEU A 70 -3.56 18.95 -0.45
CA LEU A 70 -2.95 20.07 -1.15
C LEU A 70 -3.65 20.37 -2.47
N ARG A 71 -3.98 19.33 -3.24
CA ARG A 71 -4.77 19.48 -4.47
C ARG A 71 -6.13 20.10 -4.21
N ASN A 72 -6.81 19.70 -3.14
CA ASN A 72 -8.16 20.18 -2.82
C ASN A 72 -8.16 21.65 -2.37
N SER A 73 -7.17 22.05 -1.58
CA SER A 73 -7.10 23.40 -0.99
C SER A 73 -6.44 24.43 -1.92
N GLN A 74 -5.37 24.03 -2.61
CA GLN A 74 -4.54 24.93 -3.42
C GLN A 74 -4.71 24.69 -4.93
N GLY A 75 -5.24 23.54 -5.34
CA GLY A 75 -5.35 23.15 -6.75
C GLY A 75 -4.17 22.32 -7.24
N LEU A 76 -4.14 22.03 -8.55
CA LEU A 76 -3.20 21.07 -9.14
C LEU A 76 -1.71 21.50 -9.06
N HIS A 77 -1.46 22.80 -8.99
CA HIS A 77 -0.08 23.33 -8.99
C HIS A 77 0.70 22.99 -7.73
N ALA A 78 0.02 22.84 -6.58
CA ALA A 78 0.65 22.54 -5.30
C ALA A 78 1.31 21.14 -5.22
N PRO A 79 0.59 20.02 -5.48
CA PRO A 79 1.21 18.70 -5.46
C PRO A 79 2.29 18.56 -6.55
N LEU A 80 2.11 19.18 -7.72
CA LEU A 80 3.09 19.13 -8.80
C LEU A 80 4.42 19.76 -8.38
N ARG A 81 4.37 20.95 -7.77
CA ARG A 81 5.55 21.66 -7.28
C ARG A 81 6.27 20.86 -6.20
N LEU A 82 5.54 20.30 -5.24
CA LEU A 82 6.13 19.52 -4.13
C LEU A 82 6.81 18.24 -4.63
N GLU A 83 6.18 17.54 -5.58
CA GLU A 83 6.77 16.39 -6.28
C GLU A 83 8.08 16.76 -7.00
N MET A 84 8.11 17.91 -7.69
CA MET A 84 9.30 18.40 -8.38
C MET A 84 10.44 18.71 -7.40
N GLU A 85 10.14 19.47 -6.34
CA GLU A 85 11.12 19.83 -5.31
C GLU A 85 11.72 18.57 -4.65
N ARG A 86 10.89 17.57 -4.32
CA ARG A 86 11.34 16.29 -3.76
C ARG A 86 12.25 15.52 -4.71
N LYS A 87 11.90 15.43 -6.01
CA LYS A 87 12.74 14.77 -7.03
C LYS A 87 14.07 15.49 -7.24
N MET A 88 14.04 16.82 -7.26
CA MET A 88 15.24 17.64 -7.37
C MET A 88 16.17 17.44 -6.17
N ALA A 89 15.64 17.49 -4.95
CA ALA A 89 16.41 17.28 -3.72
C ALA A 89 17.13 15.92 -3.71
N SER A 90 16.42 14.83 -4.04
CA SER A 90 17.01 13.49 -4.14
C SER A 90 18.12 13.43 -5.19
N LYS A 91 17.94 14.09 -6.34
CA LYS A 91 18.95 14.08 -7.40
C LYS A 91 20.19 14.90 -7.04
N VAL A 92 20.02 16.05 -6.38
CA VAL A 92 21.14 16.87 -5.89
C VAL A 92 21.94 16.11 -4.85
N MET A 93 21.27 15.47 -3.88
CA MET A 93 21.90 14.66 -2.86
C MET A 93 22.79 13.56 -3.45
N THR A 94 22.27 12.75 -4.39
CA THR A 94 23.06 11.72 -5.06
C THR A 94 24.21 12.29 -5.88
N TYR A 95 24.02 13.44 -6.53
CA TYR A 95 25.09 14.11 -7.27
C TYR A 95 26.22 14.60 -6.35
N MET A 96 25.88 15.18 -5.20
CA MET A 96 26.84 15.62 -4.18
C MET A 96 27.67 14.45 -3.65
N TYR A 97 27.02 13.36 -3.23
CA TYR A 97 27.72 12.18 -2.74
C TYR A 97 28.62 11.54 -3.81
N ARG A 98 28.17 11.50 -5.08
CA ARG A 98 28.97 10.95 -6.18
C ARG A 98 30.16 11.83 -6.53
N LYS A 99 30.03 13.16 -6.45
CA LYS A 99 31.14 14.10 -6.67
C LYS A 99 32.16 14.05 -5.54
N SER A 100 31.75 13.80 -4.29
CA SER A 100 32.66 13.64 -3.15
C SER A 100 33.56 12.40 -3.22
N CYS A 101 33.13 11.31 -3.87
CA CYS A 101 33.99 10.13 -4.08
C CYS A 101 34.91 10.25 -5.31
N LEU A 102 34.76 11.31 -6.12
CA LEU A 102 35.54 11.50 -7.35
C LEU A 102 36.73 12.46 -7.17
N PHE A 103 36.97 12.91 -5.94
CA PHE A 103 38.08 13.75 -5.51
C PHE A 103 38.75 13.08 -4.30
#